data_AF-A0A7V9KAB6-F1
#
_entry.id   AF-A0A7V9KAB6-F1
#
_cell.length_a   1.000
_cell.length_b   1.000
_cell.length_c   1.000
_cell.angle_alpha   90.00
_cell.angle_beta   90.00
_cell.angle_gamma   90.00
#
_symmetry.space_group_name_H-M   'P 1'
#
loop_
_entity.id
_entity.type
_entity.pdbx_description
1 polymer ?
#
loop_
_entity_poly.entity_id
_entity_poly.type
_entity_poly.pdbx_seq_one_letter_code
_entity_poly.pdbx_strand_id
1 'polypeptide(L)' 'MRGAKVEEMLLAMKGMGRIKVTRVLREAGISRSKTLVGLTHGQRDRLLGALGCEDG' A
#
# COMPACT_ATOMS: atom_id res chain seq x y z
N MET A 1 -19.07 3.49 -3.81
CA MET A 1 -17.93 4.02 -3.03
C MET A 1 -16.77 4.26 -3.98
N ARG A 2 -16.22 5.48 -4.06
CA ARG A 2 -14.97 5.75 -4.80
C ARG A 2 -13.83 5.06 -4.03
N GLY A 3 -13.08 4.16 -4.68
CA GLY A 3 -12.05 3.38 -3.98
C GLY A 3 -11.01 4.28 -3.31
N ALA A 4 -10.73 4.07 -2.02
CA ALA A 4 -9.71 4.81 -1.29
C ALA A 4 -8.33 4.58 -1.92
N LYS A 5 -7.50 5.63 -1.97
CA LYS A 5 -6.12 5.49 -2.46
C LYS A 5 -5.30 4.72 -1.43
N VAL A 6 -4.41 3.85 -1.93
CA VAL A 6 -3.51 3.08 -1.07
C VAL A 6 -2.62 4.03 -0.25
N GLU A 7 -2.10 5.09 -0.88
CA GLU A 7 -1.26 6.10 -0.22
C GLU A 7 -1.97 6.78 0.96
N GLU A 8 -3.23 7.20 0.77
CA GLU A 8 -4.02 7.90 1.79
C GLU A 8 -4.28 6.99 3.00
N MET A 9 -4.57 5.71 2.75
CA MET A 9 -4.78 4.73 3.82
C MET A 9 -3.50 4.44 4.59
N LEU A 10 -2.38 4.25 3.89
CA LEU A 10 -1.09 4.04 4.55
C LEU A 10 -0.68 5.26 5.39
N LEU A 11 -0.89 6.49 4.89
CA LEU A 11 -0.62 7.71 5.65
C LEU A 11 -1.50 7.87 6.89
N ALA A 12 -2.69 7.26 6.92
CA ALA A 12 -3.57 7.25 8.08
C ALA A 12 -3.11 6.26 9.17
N MET A 13 -2.18 5.34 8.88
CA MET A 13 -1.68 4.37 9.85
C MET A 13 -0.65 5.01 10.80
N LYS A 14 -0.72 4.63 12.09
CA LYS A 14 0.25 5.09 13.09
C LYS A 14 1.67 4.66 12.68
N GLY A 15 2.61 5.60 12.68
CA GLY A 15 4.01 5.34 12.38
C GLY A 15 4.37 5.28 10.89
N MET A 16 3.41 5.56 10.00
CA MET A 16 3.58 5.60 8.54
C MET A 16 3.68 7.03 8.02
N GLY A 17 4.90 7.58 8.07
CA GLY A 17 5.22 8.87 7.43
C GLY A 17 5.41 8.75 5.92
N ARG A 18 5.34 9.88 5.21
CA ARG A 18 5.49 9.98 3.73
C ARG A 18 6.67 9.19 3.15
N ILE A 19 7.82 9.21 3.82
CA ILE A 19 9.03 8.48 3.39
C ILE A 19 8.79 6.97 3.41
N LYS A 20 8.25 6.43 4.51
CA LYS A 20 7.93 5.00 4.62
C LYS A 20 6.86 4.57 3.63
N VAL A 21 5.81 5.39 3.47
CA VAL A 21 4.72 5.13 2.50
C VAL A 21 5.27 5.07 1.08
N THR A 22 6.13 6.02 0.69
CA THR A 22 6.75 6.03 -0.64
C THR A 22 7.58 4.77 -0.88
N ARG A 23 8.34 4.31 0.14
CA ARG A 23 9.12 3.09 0.08
C ARG A 23 8.22 1.85 -0.13
N VAL A 24 7.18 1.69 0.69
CA VAL A 24 6.23 0.56 0.60
C VAL A 24 5.54 0.54 -0.76
N LEU A 25 5.05 1.67 -1.26
CA LEU A 25 4.42 1.75 -2.57
C LEU A 25 5.38 1.36 -3.70
N ARG A 26 6.65 1.77 -3.61
CA ARG A 26 7.68 1.41 -4.59
C ARG A 26 8.00 -0.08 -4.55
N GLU A 27 8.19 -0.67 -3.37
CA GLU A 27 8.46 -2.10 -3.18
C GLU A 27 7.28 -2.96 -3.69
N ALA A 28 6.05 -2.50 -3.49
CA ALA A 28 4.85 -3.18 -3.98
C ALA A 28 4.56 -2.97 -5.48
N GLY A 29 5.23 -2.01 -6.12
CA GLY A 29 4.96 -1.62 -7.51
C GLY A 29 3.60 -0.94 -7.70
N ILE A 30 3.23 -0.05 -6.78
CA ILE A 30 1.95 0.65 -6.71
C ILE A 30 2.14 2.15 -7.01
N SER A 31 1.40 2.68 -7.98
CA SER A 31 1.34 4.13 -8.21
C SER A 31 0.60 4.85 -7.07
N ARG A 32 1.01 6.07 -6.75
CA ARG A 32 0.32 6.95 -5.78
C ARG A 32 -1.17 7.17 -6.08
N SER A 33 -1.54 7.17 -7.37
CA SER A 33 -2.94 7.33 -7.79
C SER A 33 -3.77 6.04 -7.69
N LYS A 34 -3.15 4.89 -7.40
CA LYS A 34 -3.82 3.58 -7.34
C LYS A 34 -4.77 3.53 -6.14
N THR A 35 -5.94 2.96 -6.36
CA THR A 35 -6.95 2.70 -5.32
C THR A 35 -6.91 1.25 -4.87
N LEU A 36 -7.42 0.95 -3.67
CA LEU A 36 -7.49 -0.42 -3.14
C LEU A 36 -8.17 -1.39 -4.10
N VAL A 37 -9.31 -0.98 -4.67
CA VAL A 37 -10.09 -1.79 -5.62
C VAL A 37 -9.37 -2.01 -6.95
N GLY A 38 -8.36 -1.19 -7.25
CA GLY A 38 -7.57 -1.28 -8.47
C GLY A 38 -6.31 -2.16 -8.34
N LEU A 39 -6.03 -2.73 -7.17
CA LEU A 39 -4.85 -3.59 -6.96
C LEU A 39 -5.05 -4.96 -7.61
N THR A 40 -4.02 -5.44 -8.31
CA THR A 40 -3.94 -6.85 -8.71
C THR A 40 -3.58 -7.72 -7.50
N HIS A 41 -3.82 -9.03 -7.58
CA HIS A 41 -3.40 -9.97 -6.54
C HIS A 41 -1.90 -9.85 -6.22
N GLY A 42 -1.03 -9.89 -7.23
CA GLY A 42 0.41 -9.74 -6.98
C GLY A 42 0.83 -8.38 -6.41
N GLN A 43 0.10 -7.29 -6.67
CA GLN A 43 0.35 -6.01 -6.00
C GLN A 43 -0.10 -6.03 -4.53
N ARG A 44 -1.20 -6.72 -4.23
CA ARG A 44 -1.68 -6.94 -2.87
C ARG A 44 -0.67 -7.78 -2.07
N ASP A 45 -0.19 -8.89 -2.63
CA ASP A 45 0.74 -9.79 -1.95
C ASP A 45 2.06 -9.08 -1.62
N ARG A 46 2.63 -8.35 -2.59
CA ARG A 46 3.83 -7.53 -2.34
C ARG A 46 3.59 -6.40 -1.34
N LEU A 47 2.40 -5.81 -1.33
CA LEU A 47 2.04 -4.78 -0.35
C LEU A 47 2.00 -5.37 1.07
N LEU A 48 1.39 -6.55 1.24
CA LEU A 48 1.36 -7.27 2.52
C LEU A 48 2.78 -7.64 2.97
N GLY A 49 3.62 -8.15 2.07
CA GLY A 49 5.03 -8.42 2.35
C GLY A 49 5.82 -7.18 2.75
N ALA A 50 5.67 -6.07 2.03
CA ALA A 50 6.33 -4.80 2.37
C ALA A 50 5.86 -4.20 3.71
N LEU A 51 4.66 -4.56 4.17
CA LEU A 51 4.14 -4.19 5.49
C LEU A 51 4.55 -5.17 6.60
N GLY A 52 5.22 -6.28 6.25
CA GLY A 52 5.56 -7.34 7.19
C GLY A 52 4.33 -8.11 7.68
N CYS A 53 3.28 -8.16 6.86
CA CYS A 53 2.03 -8.88 7.14
C CYS A 53 1.97 -10.25 6.45
N GLU A 54 3.12 -10.85 6.14
CA GLU A 54 3.17 -12.23 5.62
C GLU A 54 2.61 -13.18 6.68
N ASP A 55 1.72 -14.08 6.27
CA ASP A 55 0.96 -14.97 7.16
C ASP A 55 1.87 -15.69 8.16
N GLY A 56 1.53 -15.55 9.44
CA GLY A 56 1.78 -16.59 10.45
C GLY A 56 0.61 -17.53 10.52
#